data_AF-A0A433KQU8-F1
#
_entry.id   AF-A0A433KQU8-F1
#
_cell.length_a   1.000
_cell.length_b   1.000
_cell.length_c   1.000
_cell.angle_alpha   90.00
_cell.angle_beta   90.00
_cell.angle_gamma   90.00
#
_symmetry.space_group_name_H-M   'P 1'
#
loop_
_entity.id
_entity.type
_entity.pdbx_description
1 polymer ?
#
loop_
_entity_poly.entity_id
_entity_poly.type
_entity_poly.pdbx_seq_one_letter_code
_entity_poly.pdbx_strand_id
1 'polypeptide(L)'
;MTNEQRQLRQTLIFLRTSFEAVQHSIAGRLDDPLPCWLDTSLLTLLSRELTRCSQQAKPLFPPLASEHVFIASQQCDLLLKQCPGVLSSAVCHRQLSAIMLALASAIEQTDTPAKRRWPWQRP
;
A
#
# COMPACT_ATOMS: atom_id res chain seq x y z
N MET A 1 14.35 -11.27 10.83
CA MET A 1 13.85 -9.89 10.70
C MET A 1 14.49 -9.02 11.77
N THR A 2 15.05 -7.88 11.39
CA THR A 2 15.55 -6.84 12.32
C THR A 2 14.37 -6.07 12.96
N ASN A 3 14.64 -5.27 13.99
CA ASN A 3 13.62 -4.44 14.63
C ASN A 3 12.99 -3.44 13.63
N GLU A 4 13.83 -2.81 12.80
CA GLU A 4 13.41 -1.87 11.76
C GLU A 4 12.52 -2.53 10.70
N GLN A 5 12.86 -3.76 10.27
CA GLN A 5 12.02 -4.53 9.34
C GLN A 5 10.64 -4.84 9.94
N ARG A 6 10.57 -5.17 11.24
CA ARG A 6 9.29 -5.43 11.91
C ARG A 6 8.47 -4.15 12.05
N GLN A 7 9.11 -3.04 12.42
CA GLN A 7 8.45 -1.75 12.54
C GLN A 7 7.88 -1.30 11.19
N LEU A 8 8.68 -1.37 10.12
CA LEU A 8 8.23 -1.01 8.77
C LEU A 8 7.09 -1.91 8.30
N ARG A 9 7.16 -3.24 8.56
CA ARG A 9 6.05 -4.16 8.25
C ARG A 9 4.78 -3.77 8.99
N GLN A 10 4.86 -3.42 10.27
CA GLN A 10 3.71 -2.97 11.04
C GLN A 10 3.12 -1.67 10.45
N THR A 11 3.97 -0.74 10.03
CA THR A 11 3.53 0.47 9.32
C THR A 11 2.82 0.13 8.01
N LEU A 12 3.32 -0.81 7.21
CA LEU A 12 2.64 -1.24 5.98
C LEU A 12 1.25 -1.86 6.25
N ILE A 13 1.11 -2.64 7.33
CA ILE A 13 -0.19 -3.19 7.76
C ILE A 13 -1.13 -2.06 8.18
N PHE A 14 -0.64 -1.09 8.95
CA PHE A 14 -1.41 0.09 9.33
C PHE A 14 -1.84 0.90 8.10
N LEU A 15 -0.96 1.09 7.11
CA LEU A 15 -1.30 1.78 5.87
C LEU A 15 -2.38 1.03 5.09
N ARG A 16 -2.24 -0.30 4.91
CA ARG A 16 -3.25 -1.12 4.22
C ARG A 16 -4.62 -1.00 4.89
N THR A 17 -4.68 -1.14 6.20
CA THR A 17 -5.93 -1.01 6.97
C THR A 17 -6.49 0.41 6.94
N SER A 18 -5.64 1.44 6.88
CA SER A 18 -6.06 2.82 6.69
C SER A 18 -6.71 3.04 5.32
N PHE A 19 -6.14 2.50 4.25
CA PHE A 19 -6.75 2.54 2.91
C PHE A 19 -8.08 1.76 2.84
N GLU A 20 -8.19 0.65 3.57
CA GLU A 20 -9.42 -0.12 3.70
C GLU A 20 -10.51 0.70 4.40
N ALA A 21 -10.17 1.40 5.48
CA ALA A 21 -11.09 2.32 6.15
C ALA A 21 -11.52 3.49 5.25
N VAL A 22 -10.58 4.06 4.48
CA VAL A 22 -10.89 5.09 3.47
C VAL A 22 -11.85 4.55 2.43
N GLN A 23 -11.60 3.34 1.90
CA GLN A 23 -12.47 2.72 0.92
C GLN A 23 -13.89 2.53 1.47
N HIS A 24 -14.04 2.07 2.72
CA HIS A 24 -15.35 1.92 3.36
C HIS A 24 -16.03 3.26 3.68
N SER A 25 -15.27 4.36 3.78
CA SER A 25 -15.81 5.70 4.02
C SER A 25 -16.38 6.38 2.75
N ILE A 26 -16.09 5.85 1.56
CA ILE A 26 -16.61 6.41 0.31
C ILE A 26 -18.13 6.25 0.30
N ALA A 27 -18.83 7.37 0.29
CA ALA A 27 -20.27 7.39 0.07
C ALA A 27 -20.57 7.11 -1.41
N GLY A 28 -21.55 6.24 -1.67
CA GLY A 28 -21.96 5.83 -3.01
C GLY A 28 -21.92 4.32 -3.18
N ARG A 29 -22.75 3.79 -4.10
CA ARG A 29 -22.67 2.37 -4.50
C ARG A 29 -21.50 2.18 -5.45
N LEU A 30 -20.99 0.95 -5.57
CA LEU A 30 -19.94 0.59 -6.55
C LEU A 30 -20.31 0.93 -8.01
N ASP A 31 -21.59 1.16 -8.31
CA ASP A 31 -22.11 1.54 -9.62
C ASP A 31 -22.64 2.99 -9.65
N ASP A 32 -22.34 3.80 -8.63
CA ASP A 32 -22.82 5.17 -8.54
C ASP A 32 -22.00 6.09 -9.47
N PRO A 33 -22.64 6.73 -10.48
CA PRO A 33 -21.95 7.61 -11.42
C PRO A 33 -21.49 8.93 -10.77
N LEU A 34 -21.88 9.20 -9.51
CA LEU A 34 -21.49 10.41 -8.82
C LEU A 34 -19.97 10.51 -8.60
N PRO A 35 -19.42 11.75 -8.61
CA PRO A 35 -18.01 11.98 -8.35
C PRO A 35 -17.65 11.50 -6.94
N CYS A 36 -16.45 10.94 -6.80
CA CYS A 36 -15.95 10.52 -5.50
C CYS A 36 -15.70 11.74 -4.60
N TRP A 37 -16.26 11.70 -3.39
CA TRP A 37 -15.96 12.62 -2.30
C TRP A 37 -15.12 11.87 -1.29
N LEU A 38 -13.81 12.11 -1.34
CA LEU A 38 -12.84 11.45 -0.49
C LEU A 38 -12.07 12.51 0.30
N ASP A 39 -11.79 12.22 1.57
CA ASP A 39 -10.95 13.08 2.38
C ASP A 39 -9.52 13.12 1.84
N THR A 40 -9.24 14.16 1.05
CA THR A 40 -7.93 14.38 0.44
C THR A 40 -6.86 14.74 1.46
N SER A 41 -7.24 15.26 2.64
CA SER A 41 -6.30 15.54 3.72
C SER A 41 -5.75 14.23 4.29
N LEU A 42 -6.64 13.27 4.57
CA LEU A 42 -6.25 11.93 5.01
C LEU A 42 -5.41 11.20 3.95
N LEU A 43 -5.84 11.20 2.67
CA LEU A 43 -5.05 10.58 1.61
C LEU A 43 -3.67 11.22 1.44
N THR A 44 -3.54 12.53 1.60
CA THR A 44 -2.25 13.23 1.52
C THR A 44 -1.31 12.78 2.63
N LEU A 45 -1.82 12.57 3.85
CA LEU A 45 -1.04 12.02 4.95
C LEU A 45 -0.58 10.58 4.65
N LEU A 46 -1.49 9.74 4.14
CA LEU A 46 -1.17 8.35 3.78
C LEU A 46 -0.16 8.27 2.63
N SER A 47 -0.27 9.11 1.59
CA SER A 47 0.70 9.20 0.48
C SER A 47 2.10 9.56 0.96
N ARG A 48 2.22 10.56 1.86
CA ARG A 48 3.51 10.96 2.43
C ARG A 48 4.16 9.81 3.21
N GLU A 49 3.37 9.10 4.01
CA GLU A 49 3.87 7.99 4.80
C GLU A 49 4.23 6.77 3.92
N LEU A 50 3.44 6.48 2.88
CA LEU A 50 3.77 5.48 1.84
C LEU A 50 5.09 5.81 1.15
N THR A 51 5.29 7.07 0.77
CA THR A 51 6.51 7.54 0.12
C THR A 51 7.72 7.36 1.04
N ARG A 52 7.60 7.72 2.32
CA ARG A 52 8.63 7.44 3.33
C ARG A 52 8.89 5.94 3.46
N CYS A 53 7.85 5.11 3.54
CA CYS A 53 7.98 3.66 3.60
C CYS A 53 8.71 3.09 2.38
N SER A 54 8.46 3.62 1.17
CA SER A 54 9.14 3.18 -0.06
C SER A 54 10.65 3.45 -0.02
N GLN A 55 11.07 4.56 0.59
CA GLN A 55 12.48 4.91 0.74
C GLN A 55 13.16 4.02 1.77
N GLN A 56 12.46 3.71 2.88
CA GLN A 56 12.94 2.83 3.94
C GLN A 56 12.94 1.35 3.54
N ALA A 57 12.04 0.92 2.64
CA ALA A 57 11.94 -0.46 2.18
C ALA A 57 13.18 -0.88 1.37
N LYS A 58 13.74 0.00 0.54
CA LYS A 58 14.89 -0.29 -0.34
C LYS A 58 16.06 -0.99 0.35
N PRO A 59 16.57 -0.51 1.50
CA PRO A 59 17.64 -1.20 2.24
C PRO A 59 17.15 -2.35 3.14
N LEU A 60 15.86 -2.41 3.47
CA LEU A 60 15.33 -3.31 4.50
C LEU A 60 14.64 -4.56 3.96
N PHE A 61 14.04 -4.52 2.77
CA PHE A 61 13.23 -5.60 2.21
C PHE A 61 13.81 -6.16 0.91
N PRO A 62 13.39 -7.38 0.51
CA PRO A 62 13.71 -7.91 -0.81
C PRO A 62 13.30 -6.94 -1.94
N PRO A 63 13.96 -7.01 -3.11
CA PRO A 63 13.66 -6.12 -4.24
C PRO A 63 12.17 -6.11 -4.63
N LEU A 64 11.56 -7.29 -4.70
CA LEU A 64 10.14 -7.43 -5.04
C LEU A 64 9.23 -6.74 -4.01
N ALA A 65 9.49 -6.92 -2.71
CA ALA A 65 8.70 -6.29 -1.66
C ALA A 65 8.86 -4.75 -1.71
N SER A 66 10.07 -4.26 -1.96
CA SER A 66 10.35 -2.83 -2.13
C SER A 66 9.66 -2.24 -3.36
N GLU A 67 9.61 -2.99 -4.46
CA GLU A 67 8.92 -2.62 -5.69
C GLU A 67 7.41 -2.50 -5.46
N HIS A 68 6.79 -3.45 -4.76
CA HIS A 68 5.37 -3.38 -4.42
C HIS A 68 5.02 -2.16 -3.55
N VAL A 69 5.87 -1.80 -2.58
CA VAL A 69 5.68 -0.57 -1.77
C VAL A 69 5.82 0.68 -2.65
N PHE A 70 6.77 0.69 -3.59
CA PHE A 70 6.93 1.79 -4.53
C PHE A 70 5.71 1.94 -5.47
N ILE A 71 5.20 0.83 -6.01
CA ILE A 71 3.98 0.84 -6.84
C ILE A 71 2.79 1.40 -6.06
N ALA A 72 2.60 0.97 -4.81
CA ALA A 72 1.54 1.48 -3.95
C ALA A 72 1.65 3.01 -3.74
N SER A 73 2.87 3.52 -3.54
CA SER A 73 3.14 4.96 -3.46
C SER A 73 2.76 5.69 -4.74
N GLN A 74 3.20 5.20 -5.91
CA GLN A 74 2.88 5.83 -7.19
C GLN A 74 1.38 5.82 -7.51
N GLN A 75 0.69 4.73 -7.17
CA GLN A 75 -0.77 4.64 -7.33
C GLN A 75 -1.51 5.61 -6.41
N CYS A 76 -1.04 5.79 -5.17
CA CYS A 76 -1.62 6.75 -4.24
C CYS A 76 -1.42 8.21 -4.71
N ASP A 77 -0.24 8.53 -5.24
CA ASP A 77 0.03 9.86 -5.80
C ASP A 77 -0.81 10.14 -7.05
N LEU A 78 -1.05 9.12 -7.89
CA LEU A 78 -1.94 9.23 -9.03
C LEU A 78 -3.39 9.47 -8.59
N LEU A 79 -3.87 8.71 -7.60
CA LEU A 79 -5.21 8.88 -7.03
C LEU A 79 -5.41 10.30 -6.49
N LEU A 80 -4.42 10.85 -5.77
CA LEU A 80 -4.47 12.22 -5.26
C LEU A 80 -4.55 13.29 -6.37
N LYS A 81 -3.90 13.07 -7.52
CA LYS A 81 -4.00 13.99 -8.67
C LYS A 81 -5.36 13.94 -9.36
N GLN A 82 -6.13 12.87 -9.14
CA GLN A 82 -7.43 12.61 -9.76
C GLN A 82 -8.61 12.86 -8.79
N CYS A 83 -8.34 13.14 -7.51
CA CYS A 83 -9.36 13.39 -6.49
C CYS A 83 -9.18 14.80 -5.87
N PRO A 84 -10.28 15.52 -5.55
CA PRO A 84 -11.68 15.14 -5.68
C PRO A 84 -12.27 15.51 -7.05
N GLY A 85 -13.36 14.85 -7.46
CA GLY A 85 -14.24 15.33 -8.53
C GLY A 85 -13.94 14.88 -9.97
N VAL A 86 -12.79 14.26 -10.26
CA VAL A 86 -12.48 13.75 -11.62
C VAL A 86 -12.94 12.30 -11.80
N LEU A 87 -12.85 11.47 -10.75
CA LEU A 87 -13.22 10.06 -10.78
C LEU A 87 -14.62 9.81 -10.22
N SER A 88 -15.31 8.81 -10.75
CA SER A 88 -16.50 8.24 -10.10
C SER A 88 -16.12 7.43 -8.86
N SER A 89 -17.06 7.28 -7.94
CA SER A 89 -16.93 6.43 -6.74
C SER A 89 -16.42 5.02 -7.08
N ALA A 90 -16.94 4.42 -8.15
CA ALA A 90 -16.55 3.10 -8.67
C ALA A 90 -15.05 3.01 -9.03
N VAL A 91 -14.54 4.01 -9.74
CA VAL A 91 -13.14 4.05 -10.18
C VAL A 91 -12.22 4.30 -8.98
N CYS A 92 -12.64 5.18 -8.07
CA CYS A 92 -11.93 5.45 -6.83
C CYS A 92 -11.79 4.17 -5.97
N HIS A 93 -12.87 3.39 -5.83
CA HIS A 93 -12.84 2.08 -5.17
C HIS A 93 -11.81 1.14 -5.79
N ARG A 94 -11.81 1.00 -7.12
CA ARG A 94 -10.87 0.11 -7.83
C ARG A 94 -9.41 0.54 -7.66
N GLN A 95 -9.14 1.85 -7.69
CA GLN A 95 -7.79 2.37 -7.47
C GLN A 95 -7.31 2.11 -6.03
N LEU A 96 -8.17 2.31 -5.03
CA LEU A 96 -7.86 1.95 -3.64
C LEU A 96 -7.60 0.46 -3.48
N SER A 97 -8.40 -0.40 -4.13
CA SER A 97 -8.16 -1.85 -4.13
C SER A 97 -6.80 -2.22 -4.74
N ALA A 98 -6.36 -1.52 -5.79
CA ALA A 98 -5.05 -1.75 -6.40
C ALA A 98 -3.90 -1.39 -5.43
N ILE A 99 -4.01 -0.26 -4.71
CA ILE A 99 -3.04 0.15 -3.68
C ILE A 99 -2.99 -0.90 -2.56
N MET A 100 -4.15 -1.34 -2.08
CA MET A 100 -4.24 -2.35 -1.02
C MET A 100 -3.68 -3.70 -1.46
N LEU A 101 -3.87 -4.09 -2.72
CA LEU A 101 -3.30 -5.32 -3.28
C LEU A 101 -1.77 -5.25 -3.31
N ALA A 102 -1.20 -4.14 -3.78
CA ALA A 102 0.24 -3.94 -3.79
C ALA A 102 0.83 -3.97 -2.36
N LEU A 103 0.15 -3.36 -1.40
CA LEU A 103 0.54 -3.42 0.01
C LEU A 103 0.47 -4.85 0.58
N ALA A 104 -0.59 -5.60 0.25
CA ALA A 104 -0.70 -7.00 0.69
C ALA A 104 0.43 -7.87 0.13
N SER A 105 0.73 -7.74 -1.17
CA SER A 105 1.87 -8.43 -1.79
C SER A 105 3.20 -8.07 -1.16
N ALA A 106 3.43 -6.78 -0.83
CA ALA A 106 4.62 -6.37 -0.11
C ALA A 106 4.72 -7.07 1.26
N ILE A 107 3.64 -7.04 2.06
CA ILE A 107 3.60 -7.64 3.40
C ILE A 107 3.89 -9.15 3.34
N GLU A 108 3.26 -9.89 2.42
CA GLU A 108 3.48 -11.33 2.25
C GLU A 108 4.94 -11.66 1.91
N GLN A 109 5.56 -10.84 1.06
CA GLN A 109 6.96 -11.05 0.67
C GLN A 109 7.94 -10.72 1.79
N THR A 110 7.58 -9.84 2.74
CA THR A 110 8.38 -9.62 3.95
C THR A 110 8.34 -10.79 4.93
N ASP A 111 7.30 -11.63 4.87
CA ASP A 111 7.18 -12.83 5.71
C ASP A 111 8.00 -14.01 5.20
N THR A 112 8.35 -14.04 3.91
CA THR A 112 9.17 -15.15 3.38
C THR A 112 10.55 -15.15 4.06
N PRO A 113 10.85 -16.13 4.94
CA PRO A 113 12.20 -16.24 5.46
C PRO A 113 13.10 -16.59 4.27
N ALA A 114 14.16 -15.81 4.05
CA ALA A 114 15.21 -16.19 3.13
C ALA A 114 15.58 -17.65 3.43
N LYS A 115 15.36 -18.56 2.46
CA LYS A 115 15.55 -20.02 2.60
C LYS A 115 16.74 -20.26 3.51
N ARG A 116 16.49 -20.64 4.77
CA ARG A 116 17.56 -21.07 5.67
C ARG A 116 18.10 -22.35 5.05
N ARG A 117 19.13 -22.24 4.21
CA ARG A 117 19.95 -23.39 3.82
C ARG A 117 20.60 -23.85 5.11
N TRP A 118 20.09 -24.94 5.64
CA TRP A 118 20.68 -25.55 6.83
C TRP A 118 22.11 -26.02 6.47
N PRO A 119 23.10 -25.84 7.37
CA PRO A 119 24.51 -26.14 7.08
C PRO A 119 24.77 -27.58 6.61
N TRP A 120 23.87 -28.50 6.91
CA TRP A 120 23.96 -29.94 6.62
C TRP A 120 23.53 -30.34 5.20
N GLN A 121 23.06 -29.41 4.37
CA GLN A 121 22.62 -29.69 2.98
C GLN A 121 23.72 -29.47 1.92
N ARG A 122 24.98 -29.78 2.22
CA ARG A 122 26.04 -29.79 1.19
C ARG A 122 26.20 -31.22 0.64
N PRO A 123 26.15 -31.42 -0.70
CA PRO A 123 26.52 -32.69 -1.32
C PRO A 123 28.03 -32.96 -1.21
#